data_AF-A0A922A1N5-F1
#
_entry.id   AF-A0A922A1N5-F1
#
_cell.length_a   1.000
_cell.length_b   1.000
_cell.length_c   1.000
_cell.angle_alpha   90.00
_cell.angle_beta   90.00
_cell.angle_gamma   90.00
#
_symmetry.space_group_name_H-M   'P 1'
#
loop_
_entity.id
_entity.type
_entity.pdbx_description
1 polymer ?
#
loop_
_entity_poly.entity_id
_entity_poly.type
_entity_poly.pdbx_seq_one_letter_code
_entity_poly.pdbx_strand_id
1 'polypeptide(L)'
;MQADTLYNVCVSILKSDSRSSKADVTRLALIMVDALKAKATGTMNYIKTLLRGNLKGDVRRGLSSCADLYNAVLEADVPVAIEALQNGDPKFAEQAANDAGIEAKSCESSFSGHSPLTKSNKSLQDVSAVAAAIVKLLL
;
A
#
# COMPACT_ATOMS: atom_id res chain seq x y z
N MET A 1 -16.98 -8.82 -8.18
CA MET A 1 -15.96 -8.71 -7.11
C MET A 1 -15.31 -10.08 -6.96
N GLN A 2 -14.12 -10.29 -7.51
CA GLN A 2 -13.24 -11.33 -6.98
C GLN A 2 -12.38 -10.65 -5.93
N ALA A 3 -12.52 -11.06 -4.68
CA ALA A 3 -11.51 -10.78 -3.68
C ALA A 3 -10.39 -11.79 -3.95
N ASP A 4 -9.28 -11.32 -4.54
CA ASP A 4 -8.09 -12.16 -4.61
C ASP A 4 -7.61 -12.41 -3.18
N THR A 5 -7.38 -13.68 -2.86
CA THR A 5 -6.84 -14.06 -1.56
C THR A 5 -5.46 -13.41 -1.40
N LEU A 6 -5.04 -13.14 -0.16
CA LEU A 6 -3.69 -12.61 0.11
C LEU A 6 -2.59 -13.52 -0.48
N TYR A 7 -2.86 -14.84 -0.53
CA TYR A 7 -2.00 -15.81 -1.22
C TYR A 7 -1.87 -15.51 -2.72
N ASN A 8 -2.98 -15.27 -3.42
CA ASN A 8 -2.95 -14.93 -4.85
C ASN A 8 -2.25 -13.59 -5.10
N VAL A 9 -2.47 -12.58 -4.26
CA VAL A 9 -1.78 -11.29 -4.33
C VAL A 9 -0.28 -11.48 -4.19
N CYS A 10 0.16 -12.22 -3.17
CA CYS A 10 1.56 -12.55 -2.93
C CYS A 10 2.20 -13.25 -4.13
N VAL A 11 1.61 -14.37 -4.57
CA VAL A 11 2.15 -15.18 -5.67
C VAL A 11 2.17 -14.40 -6.98
N SER A 12 1.12 -13.63 -7.28
CA SER A 12 1.04 -12.84 -8.51
C SER A 12 2.14 -11.79 -8.57
N ILE A 13 2.33 -11.03 -7.49
CA ILE A 13 3.33 -9.97 -7.46
C ILE A 13 4.74 -10.55 -7.51
N LEU A 14 5.05 -11.53 -6.66
CA LEU A 14 6.38 -12.12 -6.63
C LEU A 14 6.74 -12.80 -7.95
N LYS A 15 5.82 -13.55 -8.58
CA LYS A 15 6.08 -14.18 -9.89
C LYS A 15 6.24 -13.17 -11.03
N SER A 16 5.64 -11.99 -10.93
CA SER A 16 5.79 -10.93 -11.94
C SER A 16 7.13 -10.21 -11.87
N ASP A 17 7.82 -10.31 -10.74
CA ASP A 17 9.12 -9.68 -10.52
C ASP A 17 10.26 -10.68 -10.69
N SER A 18 11.10 -10.51 -11.72
CA SER A 18 12.21 -11.42 -12.01
C SER A 18 13.22 -11.53 -10.87
N ARG A 19 13.29 -10.51 -9.99
CA ARG A 19 14.16 -10.48 -8.81
C ARG A 19 13.78 -11.54 -7.78
N SER A 20 12.55 -12.08 -7.82
CA SER A 20 12.06 -13.06 -6.82
C SER A 20 12.66 -14.46 -6.97
N SER A 21 13.11 -14.83 -8.17
CA SER A 21 13.48 -16.22 -8.50
C SER A 21 14.60 -16.82 -7.65
N LYS A 22 15.50 -15.99 -7.10
CA LYS A 22 16.60 -16.39 -6.22
C LYS A 22 16.70 -15.50 -4.98
N ALA A 23 15.61 -14.81 -4.65
CA ALA A 23 15.56 -13.89 -3.52
C ALA A 23 15.54 -14.63 -2.19
N ASP A 24 16.27 -14.12 -1.20
CA ASP A 24 16.02 -14.42 0.20
C ASP A 24 14.77 -13.68 0.69
N VAL A 25 14.37 -13.94 1.94
CA VAL A 25 13.15 -13.36 2.52
C VAL A 25 13.22 -11.82 2.55
N THR A 26 14.38 -11.24 2.87
CA THR A 26 14.58 -9.77 2.84
C THR A 26 14.33 -9.19 1.45
N ARG A 27 14.86 -9.84 0.41
CA ARG A 27 14.66 -9.40 -0.97
C ARG A 27 13.22 -9.60 -1.44
N LEU A 28 12.54 -10.66 -1.00
CA LEU A 28 11.10 -10.84 -1.25
C LEU A 28 10.27 -9.75 -0.55
N ALA A 29 10.62 -9.38 0.69
CA ALA A 29 9.98 -8.28 1.41
C ALA A 29 10.16 -6.95 0.68
N LEU A 30 11.38 -6.64 0.22
CA LEU A 30 11.66 -5.42 -0.56
C LEU A 30 10.87 -5.36 -1.87
N ILE A 31 10.75 -6.49 -2.60
CA ILE A 31 9.89 -6.58 -3.80
C ILE A 31 8.44 -6.24 -3.43
N MET A 32 8.00 -6.70 -2.26
CA MET A 32 6.63 -6.48 -1.82
C MET A 32 6.39 -5.01 -1.43
N VAL A 33 7.35 -4.38 -0.75
CA VAL A 33 7.33 -2.93 -0.45
C VAL A 33 7.39 -2.09 -1.74
N ASP A 34 8.14 -2.51 -2.76
CA ASP A 34 8.15 -1.84 -4.07
C ASP A 34 6.77 -1.87 -4.74
N ALA A 35 6.04 -2.98 -4.66
CA ALA A 35 4.68 -3.05 -5.20
C ALA A 35 3.70 -2.22 -4.36
N LEU A 36 3.87 -2.17 -3.03
CA LEU A 36 3.11 -1.28 -2.15
C LEU A 36 3.28 0.17 -2.61
N LYS A 37 4.52 0.62 -2.79
CA LYS A 37 4.86 1.94 -3.33
C LYS A 37 4.20 2.20 -4.68
N ALA A 38 4.22 1.23 -5.59
CA ALA A 38 3.60 1.36 -6.91
C ALA A 38 2.07 1.53 -6.82
N LYS A 39 1.39 0.76 -5.94
CA LYS A 39 -0.05 0.91 -5.68
C LYS A 39 -0.38 2.26 -5.04
N ALA A 40 0.43 2.69 -4.06
CA ALA A 40 0.27 3.98 -3.41
C ALA A 40 0.43 5.14 -4.40
N THR A 41 1.48 5.10 -5.23
CA THR A 41 1.76 6.12 -6.26
C THR A 41 0.63 6.19 -7.30
N GLY A 42 0.18 5.03 -7.79
CA GLY A 42 -0.92 4.97 -8.74
C GLY A 42 -2.22 5.55 -8.18
N THR A 43 -2.51 5.25 -6.90
CA THR A 43 -3.70 5.78 -6.23
C THR A 43 -3.60 7.28 -5.97
N MET A 44 -2.46 7.77 -5.53
CA MET A 44 -2.19 9.20 -5.36
C MET A 44 -2.39 9.97 -6.68
N ASN A 45 -1.88 9.44 -7.79
CA ASN A 45 -2.08 10.05 -9.11
C ASN A 45 -3.56 10.06 -9.52
N TYR A 46 -4.30 9.00 -9.20
CA TYR A 46 -5.74 8.93 -9.44
C TYR A 46 -6.51 9.95 -8.59
N ILE A 47 -6.18 10.07 -7.29
CA ILE A 47 -6.73 11.10 -6.39
C ILE A 47 -6.51 12.50 -6.96
N LYS A 48 -5.27 12.82 -7.36
CA LYS A 48 -4.92 14.11 -7.99
C LYS A 48 -5.73 14.38 -9.26
N THR A 49 -6.00 13.33 -10.05
CA THR A 49 -6.83 13.44 -11.27
C THR A 49 -8.29 13.74 -10.92
N LEU A 50 -8.87 13.02 -9.95
CA LEU A 50 -10.25 13.23 -9.51
C LEU A 50 -10.45 14.64 -8.92
N LEU A 51 -9.51 15.13 -8.12
CA LEU A 51 -9.59 16.45 -7.48
C LEU A 51 -9.63 17.62 -8.48
N ARG A 52 -9.15 17.44 -9.71
CA ARG A 52 -9.25 18.44 -10.79
C ARG A 52 -10.65 18.53 -11.41
N GLY A 53 -11.49 17.51 -11.20
CA GLY A 53 -12.86 17.47 -11.71
C GLY A 53 -13.83 18.30 -10.88
N ASN A 54 -15.06 18.43 -11.40
CA ASN A 54 -16.18 18.98 -10.64
C ASN A 54 -16.75 17.88 -9.73
N LEU A 55 -16.65 18.08 -8.41
CA LEU A 55 -16.97 17.09 -7.39
C LEU A 55 -17.92 17.70 -6.36
N LYS A 56 -18.80 16.88 -5.79
CA LYS A 56 -19.55 17.25 -4.60
C LYS A 56 -18.59 17.56 -3.44
N GLY A 57 -18.98 18.47 -2.55
CA GLY A 57 -18.09 18.98 -1.50
C GLY A 57 -17.63 17.93 -0.49
N ASP A 58 -18.49 16.96 -0.17
CA ASP A 58 -18.19 15.80 0.66
C ASP A 58 -17.16 14.87 -0.01
N VAL A 59 -17.36 14.53 -1.28
CA VAL A 59 -16.42 13.70 -2.06
C VAL A 59 -15.06 14.38 -2.18
N ARG A 60 -15.04 15.71 -2.41
CA ARG A 60 -13.80 16.48 -2.46
C ARG A 60 -13.04 16.41 -1.13
N ARG A 61 -13.72 16.57 0.01
CA ARG A 61 -13.09 16.45 1.33
C ARG A 61 -12.52 15.05 1.58
N GLY A 62 -13.28 14.00 1.22
CA GLY A 62 -12.80 12.62 1.31
C GLY A 62 -11.53 12.40 0.47
N LEU A 63 -11.51 12.88 -0.77
CA LEU A 63 -10.34 12.80 -1.64
C LEU A 63 -9.14 13.60 -1.13
N SER A 64 -9.35 14.79 -0.55
CA SER A 64 -8.27 15.57 0.07
C SER A 64 -7.68 14.84 1.28
N SER A 65 -8.52 14.30 2.17
CA SER A 65 -8.05 13.47 3.29
C SER A 65 -7.27 12.26 2.80
N CYS A 66 -7.75 11.57 1.78
CA CYS A 66 -7.00 10.47 1.16
C CYS A 66 -5.66 10.92 0.56
N ALA A 67 -5.57 12.11 -0.02
CA ALA A 67 -4.30 12.63 -0.54
C ALA A 67 -3.26 12.78 0.58
N ASP A 68 -3.66 13.26 1.76
CA ASP A 68 -2.74 13.40 2.89
C ASP A 68 -2.28 12.03 3.41
N LEU A 69 -3.21 11.07 3.53
CA LEU A 69 -2.91 9.71 3.98
C LEU A 69 -1.99 8.97 3.01
N TYR A 70 -2.26 9.04 1.70
CA TYR A 70 -1.37 8.45 0.69
C TYR A 70 -0.03 9.18 0.58
N ASN A 71 0.05 10.45 0.98
CA ASN A 71 1.33 11.16 1.10
C ASN A 71 2.15 10.61 2.28
N ALA A 72 1.51 10.34 3.42
CA ALA A 72 2.17 9.67 4.56
C ALA A 72 2.74 8.31 4.15
N VAL A 73 1.97 7.50 3.40
CA VAL A 73 2.46 6.22 2.88
C VAL A 73 3.71 6.37 2.01
N LEU A 74 3.73 7.36 1.12
CA LEU A 74 4.80 7.54 0.13
C LEU A 74 6.05 8.20 0.72
N GLU A 75 5.88 9.12 1.66
CA GLU A 75 6.96 9.95 2.21
C GLU A 75 7.48 9.42 3.56
N ALA A 76 6.71 8.57 4.26
CA ALA A 76 7.11 7.99 5.55
C ALA A 76 7.13 6.45 5.51
N ASP A 77 5.99 5.78 5.31
CA ASP A 77 5.90 4.33 5.51
C ASP A 77 6.80 3.54 4.55
N VAL A 78 6.75 3.88 3.26
CA VAL A 78 7.58 3.22 2.24
C VAL A 78 9.08 3.43 2.48
N PRO A 79 9.58 4.67 2.67
CA PRO A 79 10.99 4.90 3.02
C PRO A 79 11.42 4.15 4.28
N VAL A 80 10.63 4.21 5.36
CA VAL A 80 10.94 3.53 6.63
C VAL A 80 11.03 2.02 6.42
N ALA A 81 10.08 1.41 5.70
CA ALA A 81 10.09 -0.02 5.44
C ALA A 81 11.33 -0.46 4.64
N ILE A 82 11.73 0.33 3.63
CA ILE A 82 12.92 0.04 2.82
C ILE A 82 14.19 0.15 3.67
N GLU A 83 14.36 1.24 4.41
CA GLU A 83 15.53 1.48 5.25
C GLU A 83 15.67 0.40 6.33
N ALA A 84 14.57 0.09 7.02
CA ALA A 84 14.50 -0.92 8.05
C ALA A 84 14.88 -2.32 7.52
N LEU A 85 14.40 -2.70 6.33
CA LEU A 85 14.81 -3.96 5.68
C LEU A 85 16.28 -3.99 5.28
N GLN A 86 16.84 -2.86 4.83
CA GLN A 86 18.24 -2.77 4.42
C GLN A 86 19.21 -2.79 5.60
N ASN A 87 18.77 -2.26 6.75
CA ASN A 87 19.59 -2.16 7.97
C ASN A 87 19.38 -3.33 8.94
N GLY A 88 18.52 -4.30 8.61
CA GLY A 88 18.28 -5.47 9.44
C GLY A 88 17.39 -5.21 10.66
N ASP A 89 16.49 -4.24 10.59
CA ASP A 89 15.47 -3.96 11.61
C ASP A 89 14.05 -4.29 11.09
N PRO A 90 13.72 -5.58 10.92
CA PRO A 90 12.45 -5.98 10.31
C PRO A 90 11.22 -5.55 11.14
N LYS A 91 11.37 -5.16 12.40
CA LYS A 91 10.25 -4.74 13.23
C LYS A 91 9.67 -3.42 12.74
N PHE A 92 10.52 -2.44 12.46
CA PHE A 92 10.05 -1.17 11.87
C PHE A 92 9.50 -1.35 10.46
N ALA A 93 10.05 -2.29 9.68
CA ALA A 93 9.51 -2.60 8.36
C ALA A 93 8.11 -3.23 8.42
N GLU A 94 7.86 -4.11 9.40
CA GLU A 94 6.54 -4.73 9.60
C GLU A 94 5.51 -3.69 10.04
N GLN A 95 5.90 -2.81 10.97
CA GLN A 95 5.05 -1.69 11.41
C GLN A 95 4.71 -0.74 10.26
N ALA A 96 5.70 -0.27 9.51
CA ALA A 96 5.48 0.64 8.40
C ALA A 96 4.61 0.01 7.29
N ALA A 97 4.79 -1.27 6.99
CA ALA A 97 3.90 -1.98 6.06
C ALA A 97 2.45 -2.06 6.58
N ASN A 98 2.26 -2.34 7.87
CA ASN A 98 0.92 -2.35 8.48
C ASN A 98 0.27 -0.95 8.47
N ASP A 99 1.03 0.09 8.79
CA ASP A 99 0.57 1.48 8.81
C ASP A 99 0.07 1.92 7.42
N ALA A 100 0.78 1.57 6.35
CA ALA A 100 0.32 1.84 4.99
C ALA A 100 -1.05 1.20 4.67
N GLY A 101 -1.31 0.00 5.21
CA GLY A 101 -2.61 -0.66 5.11
C GLY A 101 -3.69 0.05 5.93
N ILE A 102 -3.34 0.54 7.13
CA ILE A 102 -4.23 1.34 7.98
C ILE A 102 -4.60 2.64 7.29
N GLU A 103 -3.64 3.35 6.66
CA GLU A 103 -3.91 4.61 5.98
C GLU A 103 -4.82 4.44 4.76
N ALA A 104 -4.67 3.35 4.02
CA ALA A 104 -5.61 2.98 2.96
C ALA A 104 -7.03 2.71 3.49
N LYS A 105 -7.15 2.13 4.68
CA LYS A 105 -8.45 1.88 5.35
C LYS A 105 -9.05 3.18 5.90
N SER A 106 -8.23 4.05 6.48
CA SER A 106 -8.62 5.38 6.94
C SER A 106 -9.14 6.22 5.78
N CYS A 107 -8.46 6.19 4.63
CA CYS A 107 -8.90 6.85 3.41
C CYS A 107 -10.29 6.36 2.96
N GLU A 108 -10.54 5.05 2.96
CA GLU A 108 -11.86 4.52 2.63
C GLU A 108 -12.95 5.03 3.60
N SER A 109 -12.59 5.19 4.87
CA SER A 109 -13.48 5.67 5.93
C SER A 109 -13.75 7.18 5.86
N SER A 110 -12.96 7.94 5.09
CA SER A 110 -13.18 9.38 4.86
C SER A 110 -14.39 9.67 3.95
N PHE A 111 -15.03 8.64 3.39
CA PHE A 111 -16.24 8.77 2.58
C PHE A 111 -17.47 8.30 3.35
N SER A 112 -18.52 9.13 3.39
CA SER A 112 -19.81 8.80 4.00
C SER A 112 -20.69 7.88 3.14
N GLY A 113 -20.17 7.40 2.01
CA GLY A 113 -20.90 6.62 1.01
C GLY A 113 -19.93 5.93 0.07
N HIS A 114 -20.34 5.70 -1.18
CA HIS A 114 -19.48 5.01 -2.13
C HIS A 114 -18.20 5.80 -2.42
N SER A 115 -17.06 5.23 -2.04
CA SER A 115 -15.74 5.78 -2.30
C SER A 115 -15.34 5.53 -3.76
N PRO A 116 -14.86 6.54 -4.51
CA PRO A 116 -14.29 6.32 -5.83
C PRO A 116 -12.97 5.53 -5.77
N LEU A 117 -12.43 5.29 -4.57
CA LEU A 117 -11.14 4.65 -4.33
C LEU A 117 -11.25 3.23 -3.77
N THR A 118 -12.46 2.68 -3.53
CA THR A 118 -12.65 1.38 -2.85
C THR A 118 -11.72 0.29 -3.35
N LYS A 119 -11.59 0.14 -4.68
CA LYS A 119 -10.70 -0.87 -5.29
C LYS A 119 -9.22 -0.58 -5.03
N SER A 120 -8.81 0.67 -5.15
CA SER A 120 -7.42 1.11 -4.93
C SER A 120 -7.02 1.00 -3.47
N ASN A 121 -7.90 1.42 -2.55
CA ASN A 121 -7.73 1.29 -1.11
C ASN A 121 -7.62 -0.18 -0.71
N LYS A 122 -8.52 -1.04 -1.21
CA LYS A 122 -8.44 -2.48 -0.95
C LYS A 122 -7.15 -3.10 -1.50
N SER A 123 -6.74 -2.72 -2.71
CA SER A 123 -5.49 -3.22 -3.29
C SER A 123 -4.26 -2.81 -2.48
N LEU A 124 -4.21 -1.60 -1.93
CA LEU A 124 -3.11 -1.18 -1.06
C LEU A 124 -3.15 -1.93 0.27
N GLN A 125 -4.33 -2.12 0.88
CA GLN A 125 -4.50 -2.91 2.10
C GLN A 125 -3.98 -4.35 1.93
N ASP A 126 -4.35 -5.02 0.83
CA ASP A 126 -3.96 -6.41 0.60
C ASP A 126 -2.46 -6.55 0.39
N VAL A 127 -1.86 -5.65 -0.39
CA VAL A 127 -0.42 -5.62 -0.62
C VAL A 127 0.33 -5.32 0.67
N SER A 128 -0.17 -4.39 1.49
CA SER A 128 0.40 -4.03 2.79
C SER A 128 0.38 -5.21 3.76
N ALA A 129 -0.74 -5.93 3.85
CA ALA A 129 -0.85 -7.12 4.68
C ALA A 129 0.10 -8.24 4.24
N VAL A 130 0.27 -8.46 2.92
CA VAL A 130 1.25 -9.43 2.41
C VAL A 130 2.68 -8.98 2.71
N ALA A 131 3.01 -7.70 2.51
CA ALA A 131 4.33 -7.17 2.84
C ALA A 131 4.67 -7.39 4.32
N ALA A 132 3.79 -6.98 5.23
CA ALA A 132 3.96 -7.20 6.68
C ALA A 132 4.12 -8.69 7.04
N ALA A 133 3.33 -9.57 6.42
CA ALA A 133 3.43 -11.01 6.66
C ALA A 133 4.77 -11.62 6.19
N ILE A 134 5.34 -11.15 5.08
CA ILE A 134 6.67 -11.58 4.62
C ILE A 134 7.75 -11.04 5.56
N VAL A 135 7.68 -9.75 5.94
CA VAL A 135 8.64 -9.14 6.87
C VAL A 135 8.64 -9.87 8.22
N LYS A 136 7.47 -10.32 8.70
CA LYS A 136 7.33 -11.06 9.94
C LYS A 136 8.09 -12.40 9.97
N LEU A 137 8.48 -12.95 8.82
CA LEU A 137 9.35 -14.13 8.74
C LEU A 137 10.81 -13.84 9.12
N LEU A 138 11.18 -12.57 9.27
CA LEU A 138 12.52 -12.10 9.66
C LEU A 138 12.60 -11.76 11.17
N LEU A 139 11.51 -11.89 11.92
CA LEU A 139 11.40 -11.62 13.37
C LEU A 139 11.57 -12.91 14.19
#